data_AF-A0A3M3X690-F1
#
_entry.id   AF-A0A3M3X690-F1
#
_cell.length_a   1.000
_cell.length_b   1.000
_cell.length_c   1.000
_cell.angle_alpha   90.00
_cell.angle_beta   90.00
_cell.angle_gamma   90.00
#
_symmetry.space_group_name_H-M   'P 1'
#
loop_
_entity.id
_entity.type
_entity.pdbx_description
1 polymer ?
#
loop_
_entity_poly.entity_id
_entity_poly.type
_entity_poly.pdbx_seq_one_letter_code
_entity_poly.pdbx_strand_id
1 'polypeptide(L)'
;MIFSSNCKTIKGELSDIFYSGILGNTEPAMHHFKCVDSEYHVNRARSWLESYDSKGFNNHLELNCLFIHSVEYEETGTEYYHLISFEGRKNPEACVVMKSRYDASIEDFEIDYFALVAKKGYTERRIDETEFSLAVRTYFFNETVMTFNSFYEFTQHPDFAESVATYNLLTY
;
A
#
# COMPACT_ATOMS: atom_id res chain seq x y z
N MET A 1 9.44 -2.94 -13.51
CA MET A 1 8.19 -3.60 -13.08
C MET A 1 7.01 -2.67 -13.37
N ILE A 2 5.91 -3.21 -13.89
CA ILE A 2 4.67 -2.47 -14.16
C ILE A 2 3.74 -2.63 -12.96
N PHE A 3 3.23 -1.53 -12.43
CA PHE A 3 2.12 -1.56 -11.49
C PHE A 3 0.81 -1.42 -12.27
N SER A 4 -0.18 -2.24 -11.94
CA SER A 4 -1.51 -2.15 -12.53
C SER A 4 -2.60 -2.14 -11.48
N SER A 5 -3.66 -1.37 -11.75
CA SER A 5 -4.85 -1.28 -10.90
C SER A 5 -6.09 -1.37 -11.77
N ASN A 6 -6.96 -2.35 -11.49
CA ASN A 6 -8.21 -2.59 -12.20
C ASN A 6 -9.39 -2.56 -11.21
N CYS A 7 -10.39 -1.73 -11.48
CA CYS A 7 -11.63 -1.72 -10.69
C CYS A 7 -12.55 -2.87 -11.14
N LYS A 8 -13.09 -3.66 -10.21
CA LYS A 8 -14.14 -4.64 -10.52
C LYS A 8 -15.51 -3.98 -10.41
N THR A 9 -16.34 -4.12 -11.43
CA THR A 9 -17.76 -3.75 -11.33
C THR A 9 -18.52 -4.82 -10.54
N ILE A 10 -19.56 -4.39 -9.80
CA ILE A 10 -20.39 -5.27 -8.97
C ILE A 10 -20.95 -6.40 -9.85
N LYS A 11 -20.74 -7.66 -9.43
CA LYS A 11 -20.98 -8.96 -10.12
C LYS A 11 -19.75 -9.64 -10.74
N GLY A 12 -18.56 -9.09 -10.58
CA GLY A 12 -17.31 -9.79 -10.94
C GLY A 12 -16.92 -9.65 -12.42
N GLU A 13 -17.58 -8.74 -13.14
CA GLU A 13 -17.12 -8.28 -14.45
C GLU A 13 -15.91 -7.34 -14.26
N LEU A 14 -14.89 -7.49 -15.11
CA LEU A 14 -13.76 -6.57 -15.13
C LEU A 14 -14.27 -5.22 -15.65
N SER A 15 -14.01 -4.13 -14.92
CA SER A 15 -14.29 -2.79 -15.45
C SER A 15 -13.32 -2.48 -16.57
N ASP A 16 -13.74 -1.64 -17.51
CA ASP A 16 -12.86 -1.02 -18.51
C ASP A 16 -11.90 0.02 -17.88
N ILE A 17 -12.08 0.34 -16.59
CA ILE A 17 -11.21 1.27 -15.85
C ILE A 17 -9.95 0.54 -15.40
N PHE A 18 -8.90 0.67 -16.21
CA PHE A 18 -7.57 0.13 -15.97
C PHE A 18 -6.54 1.26 -15.94
N TYR A 19 -5.66 1.22 -14.94
CA TYR A 19 -4.50 2.11 -14.85
C TYR A 19 -3.23 1.29 -14.77
N SER A 20 -2.22 1.68 -15.53
CA SER A 20 -0.86 1.13 -15.45
C SER A 20 0.16 2.24 -15.27
N GLY A 21 1.14 2.00 -14.41
CA GLY A 21 2.23 2.94 -14.16
C GLY A 21 3.54 2.22 -13.91
N ILE A 22 4.61 3.00 -13.85
CA ILE A 22 5.96 2.51 -13.61
C ILE A 22 6.25 2.57 -12.11
N LEU A 23 6.65 1.44 -11.55
CA LEU A 23 7.05 1.34 -10.15
C LEU A 23 8.35 2.11 -9.91
N GLY A 24 8.42 2.87 -8.83
CA GLY A 24 9.57 3.66 -8.42
C GLY A 24 9.80 3.63 -6.91
N ASN A 25 10.90 4.25 -6.49
CA ASN A 25 11.35 4.28 -5.09
C ASN A 25 11.53 5.72 -4.57
N THR A 26 10.75 6.66 -5.10
CA THR A 26 10.89 8.07 -4.75
C THR A 26 9.87 8.42 -3.69
N GLU A 27 10.36 8.78 -2.50
CA GLU A 27 9.51 9.33 -1.45
C GLU A 27 8.98 10.72 -1.83
N PRO A 28 7.78 11.11 -1.36
CA PRO A 28 7.27 12.46 -1.57
C PRO A 28 8.18 13.48 -0.87
N ALA A 29 8.38 14.64 -1.50
CA ALA A 29 9.21 15.71 -0.93
C ALA A 29 8.66 16.25 0.41
N MET A 30 7.34 16.13 0.62
CA MET A 30 6.66 16.48 1.86
C MET A 30 5.95 15.25 2.42
N HIS A 31 6.13 14.98 3.71
CA HIS A 31 5.50 13.84 4.37
C HIS A 31 4.07 14.19 4.80
N HIS A 32 3.10 13.32 4.47
CA HIS A 32 1.65 13.50 4.74
C HIS A 32 1.31 13.83 6.20
N PHE A 33 2.04 13.26 7.16
CA PHE A 33 1.85 13.54 8.58
C PHE A 33 2.67 14.72 9.12
N LYS A 34 3.30 15.50 8.24
CA LYS A 34 4.09 16.69 8.59
C LYS A 34 3.66 17.94 7.83
N CYS A 35 2.53 17.89 7.11
CA CYS A 35 1.92 19.06 6.47
C CYS A 35 1.02 19.84 7.45
N VAL A 36 0.45 20.95 6.97
CA VAL A 36 -0.40 21.86 7.76
C VAL A 36 -1.60 21.12 8.38
N ASP A 37 -2.22 20.21 7.63
CA ASP A 37 -3.38 19.41 8.07
C ASP A 37 -2.99 18.00 8.59
N SER A 38 -1.75 17.86 9.06
CA SER A 38 -1.22 16.59 9.57
C SER A 38 -2.12 15.90 10.61
N GLU A 39 -2.72 16.64 11.55
CA GLU A 39 -3.62 16.08 12.56
C GLU A 39 -4.88 15.46 11.92
N TYR A 40 -5.44 16.11 10.89
CA TYR A 40 -6.58 15.58 10.15
C TYR A 40 -6.22 14.26 9.44
N HIS A 41 -5.08 14.21 8.75
CA HIS A 41 -4.63 12.99 8.06
C HIS A 41 -4.32 11.86 9.03
N VAL A 42 -3.68 12.16 10.16
CA VAL A 42 -3.39 11.20 11.24
C VAL A 42 -4.68 10.62 11.82
N ASN A 43 -5.67 11.48 12.12
CA ASN A 43 -6.97 11.03 12.65
C ASN A 43 -7.75 10.21 11.62
N ARG A 44 -7.69 10.56 10.33
CA ARG A 44 -8.32 9.79 9.25
C ARG A 44 -7.66 8.40 9.11
N ALA A 45 -6.34 8.33 9.10
CA ALA A 45 -5.59 7.07 9.06
C ALA A 45 -5.93 6.18 10.27
N ARG A 46 -6.03 6.78 11.47
CA ARG A 46 -6.44 6.08 12.69
C ARG A 46 -7.83 5.48 12.57
N SER A 47 -8.81 6.28 12.13
CA SER A 47 -10.19 5.82 11.96
C SER A 47 -10.29 4.65 10.98
N TRP A 48 -9.53 4.69 9.89
CA TRP A 48 -9.42 3.54 8.97
C TRP A 48 -8.87 2.31 9.69
N LEU A 49 -7.75 2.41 10.40
CA LEU A 49 -7.19 1.26 11.11
C LEU A 49 -8.11 0.68 12.17
N GLU A 50 -8.79 1.53 12.96
CA GLU A 50 -9.74 1.08 13.99
C GLU A 50 -10.90 0.27 13.39
N SER A 51 -11.34 0.60 12.17
CA SER A 51 -12.36 -0.16 11.47
C SER A 51 -11.93 -1.58 11.05
N TYR A 52 -10.61 -1.85 10.96
CA TYR A 52 -10.05 -3.14 10.57
C TYR A 52 -9.50 -3.95 11.76
N ASP A 53 -8.79 -3.33 12.69
CA ASP A 53 -8.14 -4.01 13.82
C ASP A 53 -9.16 -4.46 14.89
N SER A 54 -10.35 -3.82 14.97
CA SER A 54 -11.45 -4.21 15.87
C SER A 54 -11.09 -4.32 17.38
N LYS A 55 -9.87 -3.95 17.79
CA LYS A 55 -9.34 -4.14 19.16
C LYS A 55 -9.76 -3.08 20.18
N GLY A 56 -10.59 -2.10 19.82
CA GLY A 56 -11.11 -1.07 20.73
C GLY A 56 -10.46 0.30 20.56
N PHE A 57 -10.44 1.12 21.61
CA PHE A 57 -9.94 2.50 21.58
C PHE A 57 -8.41 2.55 21.43
N ASN A 58 -7.93 2.91 20.24
CA ASN A 58 -6.50 2.93 19.89
C ASN A 58 -5.92 4.36 19.80
N ASN A 59 -6.63 5.36 20.32
CA ASN A 59 -6.22 6.77 20.29
C ASN A 59 -4.86 7.07 20.93
N HIS A 60 -4.39 6.20 21.82
CA HIS A 60 -3.10 6.32 22.50
C HIS A 60 -1.96 5.57 21.78
N LEU A 61 -2.28 4.76 20.76
CA LEU A 61 -1.29 4.05 19.99
C LEU A 61 -0.65 4.98 18.95
N GLU A 62 0.67 4.87 18.83
CA GLU A 62 1.43 5.54 17.78
C GLU A 62 1.15 4.87 16.43
N LEU A 63 0.98 5.69 15.41
CA LEU A 63 0.75 5.24 14.05
C LEU A 63 2.09 5.09 13.32
N ASN A 64 2.39 3.88 12.88
CA ASN A 64 3.49 3.65 11.95
C ASN A 64 3.01 3.98 10.54
N CYS A 65 3.77 4.80 9.82
CA CYS A 65 3.57 5.12 8.42
C CYS A 65 4.87 4.80 7.67
N LEU A 66 4.89 3.68 6.96
CA LEU A 66 6.07 3.17 6.27
C LEU A 66 5.91 3.37 4.77
N PHE A 67 6.83 4.07 4.12
CA PHE A 67 6.84 4.13 2.66
C PHE A 67 7.04 2.74 2.05
N ILE A 68 6.27 2.44 1.01
CA ILE A 68 6.37 1.18 0.25
C ILE A 68 7.05 1.49 -1.09
N HIS A 69 6.39 2.28 -1.94
CA HIS A 69 6.85 2.60 -3.28
C HIS A 69 6.09 3.81 -3.84
N SER A 70 6.59 4.34 -4.95
CA SER A 70 5.87 5.29 -5.80
C SER A 70 5.44 4.63 -7.10
N VAL A 71 4.39 5.15 -7.73
CA VAL A 71 3.97 4.74 -9.07
C VAL A 71 3.84 6.00 -9.92
N GLU A 72 4.58 6.06 -11.02
CA GLU A 72 4.49 7.13 -12.00
C GLU A 72 3.51 6.72 -13.11
N TYR A 73 2.44 7.49 -13.26
CA TYR A 73 1.48 7.34 -14.34
C TYR A 73 1.65 8.48 -15.35
N GLU A 74 1.59 8.17 -16.64
CA GLU A 74 1.82 9.15 -17.71
C GLU A 74 0.89 10.37 -17.64
N GLU A 75 -0.39 10.17 -17.30
CA GLU A 75 -1.40 11.23 -17.38
C GLU A 75 -1.76 11.87 -16.03
N THR A 76 -1.49 11.18 -14.92
CA THR A 76 -2.03 11.55 -13.59
C THR A 76 -0.97 11.86 -12.54
N GLY A 77 0.30 11.79 -12.93
CA GLY A 77 1.43 12.08 -12.05
C GLY A 77 1.84 10.91 -11.17
N THR A 78 2.57 11.22 -10.10
CA THR A 78 3.11 10.21 -9.18
C THR A 78 2.16 9.97 -8.00
N GLU A 79 1.78 8.71 -7.79
CA GLU A 79 1.13 8.25 -6.57
C GLU A 79 2.17 7.65 -5.61
N TYR A 80 1.97 7.87 -4.31
CA TYR A 80 2.84 7.35 -3.26
C TYR A 80 2.06 6.39 -2.37
N TYR A 81 2.64 5.23 -2.10
CA TYR A 81 2.00 4.18 -1.30
C TYR A 81 2.74 3.99 0.01
N HIS A 82 1.97 4.02 1.11
CA HIS A 82 2.48 3.83 2.47
C HIS A 82 1.68 2.74 3.18
N LEU A 83 2.36 1.96 4.01
CA LEU A 83 1.77 1.00 4.92
C LEU A 83 1.51 1.67 6.27
N ILE A 84 0.25 1.72 6.68
CA ILE A 84 -0.19 2.27 7.96
C ILE A 84 -0.52 1.11 8.91
N SER A 85 -0.04 1.16 10.14
CA SER A 85 -0.30 0.13 11.15
C SER A 85 -0.08 0.63 12.58
N PHE A 86 -0.79 0.05 13.56
CA PHE A 86 -0.48 0.24 14.98
C PHE A 86 0.66 -0.69 15.44
N GLU A 87 0.62 -1.96 15.07
CA GLU A 87 1.55 -3.00 15.55
C GLU A 87 2.77 -3.21 14.63
N GLY A 88 2.93 -2.37 13.60
CA GLY A 88 4.03 -2.50 12.64
C GLY A 88 3.96 -3.81 11.84
N ARG A 89 5.10 -4.48 11.71
CA ARG A 89 5.27 -5.71 10.92
C ARG A 89 4.69 -6.98 11.56
N LYS A 90 3.91 -6.88 12.63
CA LYS A 90 3.42 -8.07 13.38
C LYS A 90 2.05 -8.57 12.93
N ASN A 91 1.23 -7.73 12.30
CA ASN A 91 -0.14 -8.08 11.96
C ASN A 91 -0.57 -7.50 10.59
N PRO A 92 -0.28 -8.19 9.48
CA PRO A 92 -0.56 -7.69 8.13
C PRO A 92 -2.05 -7.52 7.86
N GLU A 93 -2.91 -8.33 8.49
CA GLU A 93 -4.37 -8.29 8.27
C GLU A 93 -5.02 -7.04 8.88
N ALA A 94 -4.38 -6.44 9.89
CA ALA A 94 -4.80 -5.18 10.50
C ALA A 94 -4.14 -3.95 9.86
N CYS A 95 -3.38 -4.12 8.77
CA CYS A 95 -2.70 -3.00 8.10
C CYS A 95 -3.59 -2.39 6.99
N VAL A 96 -3.46 -1.07 6.85
CA VAL A 96 -4.12 -0.29 5.79
C VAL A 96 -3.05 0.32 4.90
N VAL A 97 -3.29 0.35 3.60
CA VAL A 97 -2.45 1.05 2.64
C VAL A 97 -3.03 2.44 2.41
N MET A 98 -2.21 3.45 2.64
CA MET A 98 -2.48 4.84 2.26
C MET A 98 -1.89 5.10 0.89
N LYS A 99 -2.73 5.54 -0.04
CA LYS A 99 -2.34 6.02 -1.36
C LYS A 99 -2.51 7.54 -1.36
N SER A 100 -1.51 8.26 -1.82
CA SER A 100 -1.57 9.70 -1.89
C SER A 100 -1.02 10.25 -3.20
N ARG A 101 -1.53 11.42 -3.59
CA ARG A 101 -1.07 12.18 -4.74
C ARG A 101 -0.99 13.65 -4.34
N TYR A 102 0.11 14.31 -4.70
CA TYR A 102 0.24 15.74 -4.44
C TYR A 102 -0.55 16.52 -5.49
N ASP A 103 -1.44 17.40 -5.04
CA ASP A 103 -2.17 18.35 -5.88
C ASP A 103 -1.63 19.76 -5.65
N ALA A 104 -0.88 20.24 -6.64
CA ALA A 104 -0.29 21.58 -6.61
C ALA A 104 -1.33 22.71 -6.65
N SER A 105 -2.58 22.44 -7.06
CA SER A 105 -3.63 23.46 -7.13
C SER A 105 -4.16 23.88 -5.75
N ILE A 106 -4.09 22.96 -4.79
CA ILE A 106 -4.49 23.18 -3.39
C ILE A 106 -3.29 23.10 -2.42
N GLU A 107 -2.08 22.89 -2.96
CA GLU A 107 -0.83 22.70 -2.22
C GLU A 107 -0.90 21.58 -1.15
N ASP A 108 -1.71 20.55 -1.39
CA ASP A 108 -1.99 19.48 -0.42
C ASP A 108 -2.06 18.10 -1.10
N PHE A 109 -2.25 17.04 -0.31
CA PHE A 109 -2.36 15.68 -0.80
C PHE A 109 -3.80 15.19 -0.89
N GLU A 110 -4.17 14.68 -2.06
CA GLU A 110 -5.32 13.79 -2.18
C GLU A 110 -4.97 12.44 -1.58
N ILE A 111 -5.70 12.00 -0.54
CA ILE A 111 -5.41 10.76 0.19
C ILE A 111 -6.60 9.80 0.16
N ASP A 112 -6.30 8.58 -0.29
CA ASP A 112 -7.17 7.42 -0.27
C ASP A 112 -6.59 6.31 0.61
N TYR A 113 -7.47 5.45 1.13
CA TYR A 113 -7.09 4.30 1.95
C TYR A 113 -7.76 3.04 1.45
N PHE A 114 -7.07 1.92 1.55
CA PHE A 114 -7.63 0.59 1.31
C PHE A 114 -6.94 -0.47 2.17
N ALA A 115 -7.65 -1.54 2.50
CA ALA A 115 -7.09 -2.64 3.28
C ALA A 115 -5.93 -3.31 2.53
N LEU A 116 -4.84 -3.66 3.23
CA LEU A 116 -3.81 -4.50 2.64
C LEU A 116 -4.38 -5.87 2.26
N VAL A 117 -5.14 -6.49 3.17
CA VAL A 117 -5.85 -7.76 2.96
C VAL A 117 -7.35 -7.49 2.96
N ALA A 118 -7.96 -7.40 1.77
CA ALA A 118 -9.39 -7.11 1.65
C ALA A 118 -10.24 -8.38 1.71
N LYS A 119 -11.23 -8.42 2.62
CA LYS A 119 -12.24 -9.52 2.68
C LYS A 119 -13.13 -9.58 1.43
N LYS A 120 -13.35 -8.43 0.77
CA LYS A 120 -14.03 -8.28 -0.53
C LYS A 120 -13.37 -7.13 -1.29
N GLY A 121 -12.62 -7.43 -2.34
CA GLY A 121 -11.92 -6.43 -3.15
C GLY A 121 -12.78 -5.92 -4.31
N TYR A 122 -12.96 -4.60 -4.39
CA TYR A 122 -13.51 -3.91 -5.57
C TYR A 122 -12.41 -3.40 -6.52
N THR A 123 -11.15 -3.46 -6.11
CA THR A 123 -10.01 -3.06 -6.93
C THR A 123 -8.92 -4.10 -6.79
N GLU A 124 -8.48 -4.66 -7.91
CA GLU A 124 -7.31 -5.52 -7.97
C GLU A 124 -6.09 -4.67 -8.30
N ARG A 125 -5.00 -4.92 -7.57
CA ARG A 125 -3.71 -4.27 -7.78
C ARG A 125 -2.65 -5.33 -7.96
N ARG A 126 -1.80 -5.17 -8.96
CA ARG A 126 -0.72 -6.11 -9.27
C ARG A 126 0.58 -5.39 -9.58
N ILE A 127 1.68 -6.09 -9.30
CA ILE A 127 3.02 -5.78 -9.78
C ILE A 127 3.36 -6.88 -10.78
N ASP A 128 3.38 -6.53 -12.06
CA ASP A 128 3.30 -7.47 -13.18
C ASP A 128 2.13 -8.46 -12.95
N GLU A 129 2.42 -9.75 -12.80
CA GLU A 129 1.40 -10.79 -12.56
C GLU A 129 1.18 -11.12 -11.08
N THR A 130 1.92 -10.50 -10.17
CA THR A 130 1.86 -10.77 -8.73
C THR A 130 0.88 -9.82 -8.03
N GLU A 131 0.01 -10.37 -7.18
CA GLU A 131 -0.92 -9.56 -6.38
C GLU A 131 -0.14 -8.63 -5.44
N PHE A 132 -0.49 -7.34 -5.46
CA PHE A 132 0.19 -6.30 -4.67
C PHE A 132 0.18 -6.62 -3.16
N SER A 133 -0.96 -7.07 -2.64
CA SER A 133 -1.13 -7.52 -1.26
C SER A 133 -0.11 -8.58 -0.86
N LEU A 134 0.04 -9.62 -1.70
CA LEU A 134 0.98 -10.71 -1.47
C LEU A 134 2.42 -10.21 -1.52
N ALA A 135 2.78 -9.38 -2.52
CA ALA A 135 4.11 -8.82 -2.63
C ALA A 135 4.52 -8.02 -1.37
N VAL A 136 3.65 -7.12 -0.90
CA VAL A 136 3.89 -6.33 0.32
C VAL A 136 4.00 -7.24 1.54
N ARG A 137 3.14 -8.25 1.65
CA ARG A 137 3.19 -9.21 2.75
C ARG A 137 4.48 -10.02 2.77
N THR A 138 4.91 -10.52 1.62
CA THR A 138 6.19 -11.23 1.49
C THR A 138 7.35 -10.33 1.90
N TYR A 139 7.40 -9.08 1.44
CA TYR A 139 8.49 -8.18 1.79
C TYR A 139 8.55 -7.82 3.29
N PHE A 140 7.41 -7.44 3.89
CA PHE A 140 7.38 -6.90 5.25
C PHE A 140 7.21 -7.95 6.35
N PHE A 141 6.67 -9.13 6.04
CA PHE A 141 6.19 -10.11 7.04
C PHE A 141 6.72 -11.52 6.83
N ASN A 142 7.66 -11.73 5.90
CA ASN A 142 8.35 -13.00 5.80
C ASN A 142 9.33 -13.16 6.98
N GLU A 143 9.31 -14.32 7.65
CA GLU A 143 10.23 -14.66 8.74
C GLU A 143 11.67 -14.85 8.24
N THR A 144 11.85 -15.06 6.93
CA THR A 144 13.20 -15.12 6.35
C THR A 144 13.78 -13.74 6.18
N VAL A 145 15.04 -13.57 6.59
CA VAL A 145 15.82 -12.33 6.41
C VAL A 145 16.05 -12.09 4.91
N MET A 146 15.10 -11.46 4.25
CA MET A 146 15.33 -10.88 2.93
C MET A 146 16.11 -9.58 3.13
N THR A 147 17.38 -9.57 2.73
CA THR A 147 18.30 -8.42 2.85
C THR A 147 18.09 -7.41 1.72
N PHE A 148 16.86 -6.95 1.52
CA PHE A 148 16.57 -5.83 0.61
C PHE A 148 16.45 -4.54 1.41
N ASN A 149 16.98 -3.43 0.90
CA ASN A 149 16.91 -2.15 1.59
C ASN A 149 15.58 -1.43 1.33
N SER A 150 14.88 -1.80 0.25
CA SER A 150 13.57 -1.24 -0.11
C SER A 150 12.66 -2.28 -0.75
N PHE A 151 11.35 -2.02 -0.70
CA PHE A 151 10.36 -2.83 -1.41
C PHE A 151 10.58 -2.77 -2.92
N TYR A 152 11.01 -1.60 -3.44
CA TYR A 152 11.36 -1.47 -4.85
C TYR A 152 12.48 -2.43 -5.25
N GLU A 153 13.59 -2.48 -4.50
CA GLU A 153 14.69 -3.43 -4.76
C GLU A 153 14.19 -4.88 -4.78
N PHE A 154 13.34 -5.25 -3.82
CA PHE A 154 12.71 -6.57 -3.79
C PHE A 154 11.91 -6.85 -5.06
N THR A 155 11.11 -5.90 -5.54
CA THR A 155 10.33 -6.08 -6.78
C THR A 155 11.20 -6.16 -8.03
N GLN A 156 12.40 -5.56 -8.06
CA GLN A 156 13.29 -5.68 -9.22
C GLN A 156 14.16 -6.95 -9.20
N HIS A 157 14.13 -7.73 -8.11
CA HIS A 157 14.96 -8.92 -7.99
C HIS A 157 14.48 -10.04 -8.95
N PRO A 158 15.39 -10.79 -9.60
CA PRO A 158 15.01 -11.89 -10.50
C PRO A 158 14.09 -12.93 -9.85
N ASP A 159 14.32 -13.21 -8.56
CA ASP A 159 13.57 -14.22 -7.80
C ASP A 159 12.31 -13.65 -7.13
N PHE A 160 11.86 -12.44 -7.49
CA PHE A 160 10.70 -11.78 -6.88
C PHE A 160 9.45 -12.67 -6.91
N ALA A 161 9.07 -13.15 -8.09
CA ALA A 161 7.86 -13.95 -8.27
C ALA A 161 7.94 -15.30 -7.51
N GLU A 162 9.12 -15.93 -7.51
CA GLU A 162 9.36 -17.17 -6.77
C GLU A 162 9.27 -16.94 -5.26
N SER A 163 9.86 -15.87 -4.77
CA SER A 163 9.82 -15.50 -3.34
C SER A 163 8.39 -15.29 -2.85
N VAL A 164 7.55 -14.60 -3.64
CA VAL A 164 6.13 -14.41 -3.31
C VAL A 164 5.36 -15.73 -3.38
N ALA A 165 5.62 -16.57 -4.37
CA ALA A 165 5.00 -17.89 -4.48
C ALA A 165 5.36 -18.79 -3.28
N THR A 166 6.62 -18.81 -2.85
CA THR A 166 7.06 -19.55 -1.66
C THR A 166 6.37 -19.04 -0.40
N TYR A 167 6.30 -17.72 -0.20
CA TYR A 167 5.59 -17.15 0.93
C TYR A 167 4.11 -17.57 0.95
N ASN A 168 3.45 -17.53 -0.22
CA ASN A 168 2.06 -17.94 -0.32
C ASN A 168 1.89 -19.42 0.04
N LEU A 169 2.78 -20.32 -0.41
CA LEU A 169 2.73 -21.74 -0.04
C LEU A 169 2.94 -22.00 1.45
N LEU A 170 3.77 -21.21 2.13
CA LEU A 170 4.08 -21.39 3.56
C LEU A 170 3.01 -20.80 4.49
N THR A 171 2.17 -19.90 3.98
CA THR A 171 1.15 -19.18 4.78
C THR A 171 -0.29 -19.59 4.46
N TYR A 172 -0.46 -20.59 3.60
CA TYR A 172 -1.71 -21.31 3.32
C TYR A 172 -1.93 -22.47 4.30
#